data_AF-E3LKQ9-F1
#
_entry.id   AF-E3LKQ9-F1
#
_cell.length_a   1.000
_cell.length_b   1.000
_cell.length_c   1.000
_cell.angle_alpha   90.00
_cell.angle_beta   90.00
_cell.angle_gamma   90.00
#
_symmetry.space_group_name_H-M   'P 1'
#
loop_
_entity.id
_entity.type
_entity.pdbx_description
1 polymer ?
#
loop_
_entity_poly.entity_id
_entity_poly.type
_entity_poly.pdbx_seq_one_letter_code
_entity_poly.pdbx_strand_id
1 'polypeptide(L)'
;MIIMFCSRMTTSVAENNVLSAGGDAKSENSIPTELLTRHPLQNRWALWYLKADRNKEWEDCLKMVSLFDTVEDFWSLYNHIQSAGGLNWGSDYYLFKEGIKPMWEDVNNVQGGRWLVVVDKQKLQRRTQLLDHYWLELLMAIVGEQFDEFGDYVCGAVVNVRQKGDKVSLWTRDATRDDVNLRIGQILKQKLGIPDTEILRYEVHKDSSARTSSTVKPRICLPAKEPAPAKEKVAGSSPSTATAGSPTHGTTPTTPTP
;
A
#
# COMPACT_ATOMS: atom_id res chain seq x y z
N MET A 1 14.47 -8.37 19.04
CA MET A 1 15.07 -9.72 18.85
C MET A 1 14.55 -10.38 17.57
N ILE A 2 13.24 -10.46 17.35
CA ILE A 2 12.62 -11.07 16.15
C ILE A 2 13.02 -10.39 14.83
N ILE A 3 13.12 -9.05 14.77
CA ILE A 3 13.50 -8.31 13.55
C ILE A 3 14.93 -8.65 13.08
N MET A 4 15.89 -8.70 14.01
CA MET A 4 17.26 -9.13 13.70
C MET A 4 17.29 -10.60 13.28
N PHE A 5 16.40 -11.44 13.81
CA PHE A 5 16.31 -12.84 13.45
C PHE A 5 15.71 -13.06 12.06
N CYS A 6 14.66 -12.31 11.70
CA CYS A 6 14.04 -12.38 10.38
C CYS A 6 15.02 -11.89 9.29
N SER A 7 15.71 -10.78 9.54
CA SER A 7 16.76 -10.29 8.63
C SER A 7 17.96 -11.26 8.55
N ARG A 8 18.41 -11.85 9.67
CA ARG A 8 19.48 -12.86 9.69
C ARG A 8 19.07 -14.19 9.04
N MET A 9 17.82 -14.63 9.14
CA MET A 9 17.33 -15.82 8.44
C MET A 9 17.31 -15.60 6.92
N THR A 10 16.87 -14.42 6.45
CA THR A 10 16.93 -14.08 5.02
C THR A 10 18.37 -14.12 4.51
N THR A 11 19.35 -13.63 5.28
CA THR A 11 20.78 -13.71 4.92
C THR A 11 21.31 -15.15 4.96
N SER A 12 20.98 -15.93 5.99
CA SER A 12 21.44 -17.32 6.14
C SER A 12 20.89 -18.24 5.05
N VAL A 13 19.65 -18.06 4.61
CA VAL A 13 19.07 -18.82 3.48
C VAL A 13 19.77 -18.47 2.16
N ALA A 14 20.18 -17.21 1.96
CA ALA A 14 20.94 -16.80 0.78
C ALA A 14 22.37 -17.38 0.75
N GLU A 15 23.01 -17.53 1.91
CA GLU A 15 24.36 -18.08 2.04
C GLU A 15 24.40 -19.61 1.91
N ASN A 16 23.34 -20.32 2.30
CA ASN A 16 23.28 -21.78 2.23
C ASN A 16 23.07 -22.36 0.82
N ASN A 17 22.90 -21.53 -0.22
CA ASN A 17 22.74 -22.00 -1.60
C ASN A 17 24.05 -22.06 -2.39
N VAL A 18 25.19 -21.81 -1.74
CA VAL A 18 26.53 -21.99 -2.30
C VAL A 18 27.30 -22.88 -1.34
N LEU A 19 27.30 -24.21 -1.57
CA LEU A 19 28.39 -25.13 -1.26
C LEU A 19 27.94 -26.57 -1.61
N SER A 20 28.59 -27.15 -2.62
CA SER A 20 28.60 -28.59 -2.87
C SER A 20 30.05 -29.06 -2.90
N ALA A 21 30.22 -30.31 -2.44
CA ALA A 21 31.33 -31.23 -2.62
C ALA A 21 32.52 -31.16 -1.63
N GLY A 22 32.60 -32.18 -0.77
CA GLY A 22 33.85 -32.83 -0.39
C GLY A 22 34.13 -33.02 1.10
N GLY A 23 34.24 -34.29 1.54
CA GLY A 23 35.11 -34.68 2.67
C GLY A 23 34.42 -35.32 3.87
N ASP A 24 34.66 -36.63 4.05
CA ASP A 24 34.30 -37.42 5.24
C ASP A 24 34.91 -36.86 6.54
N ALA A 25 34.04 -36.55 7.51
CA ALA A 25 34.36 -36.55 8.92
C ALA A 25 33.07 -36.82 9.72
N LYS A 26 33.06 -37.91 10.50
CA LYS A 26 32.02 -38.20 11.49
C LYS A 26 32.09 -37.14 12.61
N SER A 27 31.39 -36.03 12.40
CA SER A 27 31.00 -35.09 13.44
C SER A 27 29.58 -35.44 13.87
N GLU A 28 29.36 -35.74 15.14
CA GLU A 28 28.02 -35.73 15.71
C GLU A 28 27.48 -34.30 15.57
N ASN A 29 26.76 -34.04 14.48
CA ASN A 29 26.05 -32.79 14.24
C ASN A 29 24.86 -32.71 15.19
N SER A 30 25.11 -32.41 16.47
CA SER A 30 24.07 -31.95 17.37
C SER A 30 23.61 -30.59 16.85
N ILE A 31 22.43 -30.55 16.23
CA ILE A 31 21.79 -29.31 15.81
C ILE A 31 21.71 -28.40 17.06
N PRO A 32 22.29 -27.18 17.04
CA PRO A 32 22.19 -26.25 18.15
C PRO A 32 20.73 -26.11 18.61
N THR A 33 20.46 -26.21 19.92
CA THR A 33 19.11 -26.17 20.48
C THR A 33 18.35 -24.88 20.11
N GLU A 34 19.07 -23.79 19.83
CA GLU A 34 18.50 -22.55 19.30
C GLU A 34 17.83 -22.73 17.93
N LEU A 35 18.31 -23.65 17.08
CA LEU A 35 17.69 -23.97 15.78
C LEU A 35 16.44 -24.87 15.91
N LEU A 36 16.21 -25.47 17.08
CA LEU A 36 15.01 -26.25 17.39
C LEU A 36 13.92 -25.41 18.05
N THR A 37 14.28 -24.22 18.54
CA THR A 37 13.35 -23.32 19.22
C THR A 37 12.58 -22.52 18.18
N ARG A 38 11.25 -22.66 18.17
CA ARG A 38 10.39 -21.85 17.31
C ARG A 38 10.14 -20.49 17.93
N HIS A 39 10.04 -19.48 17.07
CA HIS A 39 9.84 -18.10 17.49
C HIS A 39 8.36 -17.73 17.27
N PRO A 40 7.56 -17.61 18.35
CA PRO A 40 6.15 -17.28 18.22
C PRO A 40 5.95 -15.87 17.67
N LEU A 41 4.95 -15.73 16.81
CA LEU A 41 4.42 -14.44 16.34
C LEU A 41 3.38 -13.94 17.36
N GLN A 42 3.17 -12.63 17.38
CA GLN A 42 2.16 -12.00 18.26
C GLN A 42 0.74 -12.46 17.91
N ASN A 43 0.48 -12.63 16.61
CA ASN A 43 -0.80 -13.04 16.06
C ASN A 43 -0.64 -14.32 15.23
N ARG A 44 -1.69 -15.12 15.18
CA ARG A 44 -1.82 -16.22 14.20
C ARG A 44 -2.38 -15.67 12.90
N TRP A 45 -1.81 -16.10 11.78
CA TRP A 45 -2.11 -15.56 10.46
C TRP A 45 -2.60 -16.66 9.51
N ALA A 46 -3.58 -16.32 8.69
CA ALA A 46 -4.14 -17.15 7.64
C ALA A 46 -3.72 -16.62 6.27
N LEU A 47 -3.00 -17.44 5.50
CA LEU A 47 -2.76 -17.19 4.09
C LEU A 47 -3.91 -17.77 3.26
N TRP A 48 -4.48 -16.97 2.36
CA TRP A 48 -5.50 -17.37 1.41
C TRP A 48 -5.03 -17.14 -0.02
N TYR A 49 -5.49 -17.99 -0.93
CA TYR A 49 -5.26 -17.88 -2.35
C TYR A 49 -6.59 -17.78 -3.09
N LEU A 50 -6.74 -16.79 -3.95
CA LEU A 50 -7.82 -16.75 -4.93
C LEU A 50 -7.25 -17.21 -6.27
N LYS A 51 -7.78 -18.34 -6.77
CA LYS A 51 -7.45 -18.82 -8.10
C LYS A 51 -8.19 -17.99 -9.15
N ALA A 52 -7.47 -17.55 -10.19
CA ALA A 52 -8.10 -17.02 -11.39
C ALA A 52 -8.88 -18.14 -12.13
N ASP A 53 -10.18 -18.21 -11.89
CA ASP A 53 -11.10 -19.11 -12.59
C ASP A 53 -12.39 -18.36 -12.93
N ARG A 54 -12.63 -18.12 -14.21
CA ARG A 54 -13.81 -17.35 -14.68
C ARG A 54 -15.09 -18.17 -14.70
N ASN A 55 -14.99 -19.49 -14.50
CA ASN A 55 -16.13 -20.40 -14.56
C ASN A 55 -16.72 -20.70 -13.18
N LYS A 56 -16.20 -20.05 -12.13
CA LYS A 56 -16.59 -20.27 -10.74
C LYS A 56 -16.90 -18.93 -10.08
N GLU A 57 -17.77 -18.99 -9.08
CA GLU A 57 -18.01 -17.85 -8.21
C GLU A 57 -16.75 -17.53 -7.40
N TRP A 58 -16.63 -16.27 -6.98
CA TRP A 58 -15.44 -15.79 -6.25
C TRP A 58 -15.19 -16.60 -4.97
N GLU A 59 -16.26 -16.94 -4.23
CA GLU A 59 -16.17 -17.71 -2.99
C GLU A 59 -15.60 -19.12 -3.22
N ASP A 60 -15.93 -19.74 -4.35
CA ASP A 60 -15.41 -21.05 -4.73
C ASP A 60 -13.93 -21.01 -5.12
N CYS A 61 -13.47 -19.86 -5.60
CA CYS A 61 -12.09 -19.61 -6.00
C CYS A 61 -11.17 -19.29 -4.80
N LEU A 62 -11.73 -18.80 -3.70
CA LEU A 62 -10.99 -18.45 -2.50
C LEU A 62 -10.74 -19.69 -1.64
N LYS A 63 -9.47 -19.99 -1.34
CA LYS A 63 -9.06 -21.11 -0.49
C LYS A 63 -8.09 -20.64 0.58
N MET A 64 -8.33 -21.04 1.82
CA MET A 64 -7.33 -20.92 2.87
C MET A 64 -6.21 -21.95 2.59
N VAL A 65 -4.98 -21.46 2.49
CA VAL A 65 -3.80 -22.27 2.17
C VAL A 65 -3.19 -22.85 3.44
N SER A 66 -2.97 -21.99 4.44
CA SER A 66 -2.36 -22.39 5.71
C SER A 66 -2.63 -21.37 6.82
N LEU A 67 -2.55 -21.84 8.06
CA LEU A 67 -2.51 -21.05 9.29
C LEU A 67 -1.14 -21.22 9.94
N PHE A 68 -0.55 -20.14 10.41
CA PHE A 68 0.76 -20.17 11.09
C PHE A 68 0.87 -19.09 12.18
N ASP A 69 1.64 -19.39 13.21
CA ASP A 69 1.88 -18.51 14.37
C ASP A 69 3.34 -18.50 14.82
N THR A 70 4.26 -19.00 13.97
CA THR A 70 5.70 -18.94 14.22
C THR A 70 6.45 -18.37 13.02
N VAL A 71 7.63 -17.80 13.27
CA VAL A 71 8.53 -17.29 12.21
C VAL A 71 8.97 -18.42 11.28
N GLU A 72 9.23 -19.60 11.82
CA GLU A 72 9.64 -20.78 11.06
C GLU A 72 8.54 -21.25 10.12
N ASP A 73 7.29 -21.32 10.61
CA ASP A 73 6.16 -21.73 9.79
C ASP A 73 5.84 -20.68 8.72
N PHE A 74 6.02 -19.38 9.00
CA PHE A 74 5.93 -18.31 8.01
C PHE A 74 6.93 -18.52 6.85
N TRP A 75 8.22 -18.68 7.17
CA TRP A 75 9.25 -18.86 6.15
C TRP A 75 9.13 -20.20 5.43
N SER A 76 8.77 -21.26 6.15
CA SER A 76 8.47 -22.56 5.55
C SER A 76 7.34 -22.42 4.53
N LEU A 77 6.23 -21.76 4.88
CA LEU A 77 5.14 -21.52 3.94
C LEU A 77 5.58 -20.66 2.75
N TYR A 78 6.19 -19.50 3.01
CA TYR A 78 6.58 -18.54 1.97
C TYR A 78 7.55 -19.15 0.94
N ASN A 79 8.49 -19.98 1.39
CA ASN A 79 9.48 -20.63 0.52
C ASN A 79 8.91 -21.78 -0.33
N HIS A 80 7.71 -22.29 -0.01
CA HIS A 80 7.08 -23.41 -0.71
C HIS A 80 5.84 -23.01 -1.55
N ILE A 81 5.50 -21.72 -1.59
CA ILE A 81 4.43 -21.19 -2.45
C ILE A 81 5.01 -20.43 -3.64
N GLN A 82 4.19 -20.26 -4.68
CA GLN A 82 4.54 -19.41 -5.82
C GLN A 82 4.68 -17.95 -5.37
N SER A 83 5.70 -17.23 -5.85
CA SER A 83 5.81 -15.79 -5.60
C SER A 83 4.63 -15.02 -6.22
N ALA A 84 4.30 -13.84 -5.68
CA ALA A 84 3.19 -13.04 -6.18
C ALA A 84 3.37 -12.68 -7.67
N GLY A 85 4.58 -12.32 -8.09
CA GLY A 85 4.93 -12.01 -9.46
C GLY A 85 4.90 -13.20 -10.42
N GLY A 86 4.88 -14.43 -9.91
CA GLY A 86 4.71 -15.66 -10.67
C GLY A 86 3.27 -16.16 -10.79
N LEU A 87 2.30 -15.49 -10.17
CA LEU A 87 0.89 -15.88 -10.28
C LEU A 87 0.28 -15.54 -11.64
N ASN A 88 -0.75 -16.30 -12.01
CA ASN A 88 -1.59 -16.00 -13.17
C ASN A 88 -2.35 -14.69 -12.96
N TRP A 89 -2.59 -13.96 -14.06
CA TRP A 89 -3.44 -12.77 -14.01
C TRP A 89 -4.85 -13.10 -13.55
N GLY A 90 -5.34 -12.34 -12.58
CA GLY A 90 -6.63 -12.56 -11.93
C GLY A 90 -6.51 -13.29 -10.59
N SER A 91 -5.35 -13.85 -10.26
CA SER A 91 -5.10 -14.48 -8.97
C SER A 91 -4.70 -13.46 -7.90
N ASP A 92 -4.94 -13.83 -6.64
CA ASP A 92 -4.64 -13.00 -5.47
C ASP A 92 -4.06 -13.84 -4.34
N TYR A 93 -3.21 -13.23 -3.51
CA TYR A 93 -2.94 -13.71 -2.15
C TYR A 93 -3.49 -12.74 -1.12
N TYR A 94 -3.90 -13.30 0.01
CA TYR A 94 -4.37 -12.57 1.18
C TYR A 94 -3.68 -13.11 2.42
N LEU A 95 -3.14 -12.24 3.27
CA LEU A 95 -2.69 -12.63 4.61
C LEU A 95 -3.51 -11.85 5.63
N PHE A 96 -4.34 -12.54 6.42
CA PHE A 96 -5.20 -11.91 7.43
C PHE A 96 -5.01 -12.57 8.79
N LYS A 97 -5.23 -11.80 9.86
CA LYS A 97 -5.26 -12.37 11.22
C LYS A 97 -6.30 -13.51 11.28
N GLU A 98 -6.02 -14.53 12.07
CA GLU A 98 -6.95 -15.64 12.28
C GLU A 98 -8.34 -15.12 12.70
N GLY A 99 -9.38 -15.68 12.10
CA GLY A 99 -10.77 -15.28 12.35
C GLY A 99 -11.27 -14.09 11.50
N ILE A 100 -10.40 -13.42 10.75
CA ILE A 100 -10.80 -12.36 9.81
C ILE A 100 -10.84 -12.92 8.40
N LYS A 101 -12.02 -12.91 7.76
CA LYS A 101 -12.14 -13.29 6.35
C LYS A 101 -11.64 -12.16 5.45
N PRO A 102 -10.95 -12.48 4.33
CA PRO A 102 -10.39 -11.49 3.41
C PRO A 102 -11.47 -10.89 2.47
N MET A 103 -12.52 -10.34 3.06
CA MET A 103 -13.68 -9.77 2.38
C MET A 103 -14.18 -8.53 3.14
N TRP A 104 -14.80 -7.60 2.44
CA TRP A 104 -15.20 -6.31 3.03
C TRP A 104 -16.43 -6.45 3.93
N GLU A 105 -17.20 -7.53 3.77
CA GLU A 105 -18.39 -7.88 4.56
C GLU A 105 -18.03 -8.39 5.96
N ASP A 106 -16.79 -8.83 6.18
CA ASP A 106 -16.33 -9.26 7.49
C ASP A 106 -16.47 -8.11 8.51
N VAL A 107 -16.96 -8.41 9.70
CA VAL A 107 -17.20 -7.42 10.77
C VAL A 107 -15.94 -6.61 11.13
N ASN A 108 -14.76 -7.19 10.93
CA ASN A 108 -13.48 -6.54 11.18
C ASN A 108 -13.06 -5.59 10.05
N ASN A 109 -13.64 -5.72 8.85
CA ASN A 109 -13.26 -4.95 7.66
C ASN A 109 -14.35 -3.96 7.22
N VAL A 110 -15.62 -4.19 7.58
CA VAL A 110 -16.76 -3.44 7.00
C VAL A 110 -16.75 -1.94 7.29
N GLN A 111 -16.16 -1.52 8.41
CA GLN A 111 -15.96 -0.11 8.78
C GLN A 111 -14.57 0.42 8.39
N GLY A 112 -13.77 -0.43 7.79
CA GLY A 112 -12.38 -0.23 7.50
C GLY A 112 -12.08 0.37 6.14
N GLY A 113 -10.81 0.32 5.80
CA GLY A 113 -10.30 0.71 4.50
C GLY A 113 -8.97 0.06 4.22
N ARG A 114 -8.35 0.50 3.13
CA ARG A 114 -7.03 0.01 2.73
C ARG A 114 -6.11 1.13 2.30
N TRP A 115 -4.85 1.01 2.64
CA TRP A 115 -3.78 1.65 1.89
C TRP A 115 -3.54 0.85 0.61
N LEU A 116 -3.56 1.53 -0.54
CA LEU A 116 -3.39 0.95 -1.86
C LEU A 116 -2.10 1.47 -2.52
N VAL A 117 -1.23 0.53 -2.89
CA VAL A 117 -0.06 0.74 -3.75
C VAL A 117 -0.36 0.10 -5.11
N VAL A 118 -0.16 0.84 -6.20
CA VAL A 118 -0.29 0.34 -7.56
C VAL A 118 1.10 0.12 -8.13
N VAL A 119 1.38 -1.09 -8.59
CA VAL A 119 2.66 -1.45 -9.22
C VAL A 119 2.45 -1.47 -10.73
N ASP A 120 3.00 -0.45 -11.41
CA ASP A 120 2.73 -0.18 -12.82
C ASP A 120 3.82 -0.67 -13.80
N LYS A 121 3.64 -0.35 -15.09
CA LYS A 121 4.21 -1.06 -16.25
C LYS A 121 5.61 -0.64 -16.69
N GLN A 122 6.46 -0.10 -15.82
CA GLN A 122 7.82 0.25 -16.26
C GLN A 122 8.74 -0.97 -16.32
N LYS A 123 8.60 -1.73 -17.43
CA LYS A 123 9.28 -3.01 -17.78
C LYS A 123 8.81 -4.19 -16.92
N LEU A 124 8.29 -5.23 -17.58
CA LEU A 124 7.68 -6.41 -16.93
C LEU A 124 8.58 -7.05 -15.86
N GLN A 125 9.88 -7.16 -16.13
CA GLN A 125 10.86 -7.72 -15.19
C GLN A 125 10.97 -6.89 -13.91
N ARG A 126 11.07 -5.55 -14.04
CA ARG A 126 11.14 -4.66 -12.87
C ARG A 126 9.83 -4.66 -12.10
N ARG A 127 8.69 -4.73 -12.78
CA ARG A 127 7.37 -4.85 -12.15
C ARG A 127 7.29 -6.11 -11.30
N THR A 128 7.69 -7.27 -11.83
CA THR A 128 7.67 -8.55 -11.08
C THR A 128 8.58 -8.49 -9.86
N GLN A 129 9.81 -7.99 -10.00
CA GLN A 129 10.73 -7.82 -8.87
C GLN A 129 10.18 -6.86 -7.81
N LEU A 130 9.60 -5.74 -8.24
CA LEU A 130 9.02 -4.74 -7.34
C LEU A 130 7.78 -5.28 -6.61
N LEU A 131 6.95 -6.07 -7.29
CA LEU A 131 5.78 -6.70 -6.70
C LEU A 131 6.17 -7.71 -5.63
N ASP A 132 7.12 -8.60 -5.92
CA ASP A 132 7.62 -9.59 -4.96
C ASP A 132 8.30 -8.91 -3.76
N HIS A 133 9.06 -7.83 -4.00
CA HIS A 133 9.65 -7.01 -2.94
C HIS A 133 8.58 -6.38 -2.04
N TYR A 134 7.62 -5.63 -2.62
CA TYR A 134 6.56 -4.99 -1.84
C TYR A 134 5.70 -5.99 -1.08
N TRP A 135 5.41 -7.14 -1.68
CA TRP A 135 4.64 -8.17 -1.02
C TRP A 135 5.40 -8.75 0.17
N LEU A 136 6.66 -9.16 0.00
CA LEU A 136 7.46 -9.73 1.09
C LEU A 136 7.70 -8.71 2.22
N GLU A 137 8.09 -7.48 1.90
CA GLU A 137 8.29 -6.42 2.90
C GLU A 137 7.02 -6.15 3.70
N LEU A 138 5.85 -6.14 3.02
CA LEU A 138 4.58 -5.99 3.70
C LEU A 138 4.27 -7.16 4.64
N LEU A 139 4.48 -8.41 4.19
CA LEU A 139 4.27 -9.58 5.03
C LEU A 139 5.18 -9.54 6.25
N MET A 140 6.48 -9.26 6.07
CA MET A 140 7.45 -9.14 7.17
C MET A 140 7.07 -8.03 8.15
N ALA A 141 6.61 -6.87 7.65
CA ALA A 141 6.16 -5.77 8.49
C ALA A 141 4.93 -6.14 9.33
N ILE A 142 3.99 -6.89 8.75
CA ILE A 142 2.76 -7.32 9.42
C ILE A 142 3.05 -8.39 10.48
N VAL A 143 3.67 -9.51 10.09
CA VAL A 143 3.91 -10.62 11.04
C VAL A 143 4.91 -10.22 12.15
N GLY A 144 5.78 -9.26 11.85
CA GLY A 144 6.73 -8.67 12.81
C GLY A 144 6.17 -7.53 13.65
N GLU A 145 4.86 -7.23 13.58
CA GLU A 145 4.18 -6.16 14.33
C GLU A 145 4.92 -4.81 14.24
N GLN A 146 5.27 -4.40 13.01
CA GLN A 146 6.11 -3.23 12.76
C GLN A 146 5.33 -1.92 12.64
N PHE A 147 4.06 -1.90 13.01
CA PHE A 147 3.17 -0.74 12.92
C PHE A 147 3.02 0.00 14.26
N ASP A 148 4.09 0.03 15.05
CA ASP A 148 4.15 0.60 16.40
C ASP A 148 2.99 0.08 17.28
N GLU A 149 2.36 0.95 18.09
CA GLU A 149 1.18 0.61 18.89
C GLU A 149 -0.12 0.36 18.08
N PHE A 150 -0.07 0.52 16.75
CA PHE A 150 -1.25 0.44 15.89
C PHE A 150 -1.46 -0.95 15.24
N GLY A 151 -0.68 -1.96 15.63
CA GLY A 151 -0.80 -3.33 15.11
C GLY A 151 -2.21 -3.93 15.23
N ASP A 152 -2.98 -3.56 16.26
CA ASP A 152 -4.37 -4.02 16.45
C ASP A 152 -5.35 -3.51 15.40
N TYR A 153 -5.04 -2.38 14.77
CA TYR A 153 -5.85 -1.82 13.69
C TYR A 153 -5.59 -2.51 12.34
N VAL A 154 -4.51 -3.27 12.20
CA VAL A 154 -4.20 -4.04 10.99
C VAL A 154 -5.04 -5.32 10.96
N CYS A 155 -5.81 -5.49 9.88
CA CYS A 155 -6.57 -6.70 9.61
C CYS A 155 -5.76 -7.72 8.81
N GLY A 156 -5.05 -7.23 7.78
CA GLY A 156 -4.33 -8.07 6.84
C GLY A 156 -3.83 -7.33 5.62
N ALA A 157 -3.28 -8.07 4.67
CA ALA A 157 -2.78 -7.55 3.41
C ALA A 157 -3.27 -8.37 2.22
N VAL A 158 -3.28 -7.72 1.05
CA VAL A 158 -3.75 -8.27 -0.21
C VAL A 158 -2.76 -7.93 -1.31
N VAL A 159 -2.44 -8.91 -2.16
CA VAL A 159 -1.82 -8.66 -3.46
C VAL A 159 -2.75 -9.12 -4.57
N ASN A 160 -3.04 -8.23 -5.51
CA ASN A 160 -3.83 -8.51 -6.69
C ASN A 160 -2.98 -8.49 -7.95
N VAL A 161 -2.87 -9.64 -8.62
CA VAL A 161 -2.06 -9.76 -9.84
C VAL A 161 -2.95 -9.53 -11.05
N ARG A 162 -2.72 -8.45 -11.79
CA ARG A 162 -3.62 -8.01 -12.88
C ARG A 162 -2.83 -7.48 -14.06
N GLN A 163 -3.31 -7.78 -15.26
CA GLN A 163 -2.68 -7.34 -16.52
C GLN A 163 -2.55 -5.81 -16.67
N LYS A 164 -3.46 -5.04 -16.04
CA LYS A 164 -3.49 -3.57 -16.11
C LYS A 164 -2.62 -2.88 -15.05
N GLY A 165 -2.03 -3.63 -14.13
CA GLY A 165 -1.28 -3.09 -13.00
C GLY A 165 -1.62 -3.88 -11.75
N ASP A 166 -0.58 -4.36 -11.08
CA ASP A 166 -0.73 -5.14 -9.86
C ASP A 166 -1.01 -4.20 -8.68
N LYS A 167 -1.65 -4.72 -7.64
CA LYS A 167 -2.00 -3.93 -6.46
C LYS A 167 -1.49 -4.62 -5.22
N VAL A 168 -0.87 -3.86 -4.32
CA VAL A 168 -0.53 -4.31 -2.97
C VAL A 168 -1.33 -3.44 -2.02
N SER A 169 -1.99 -4.04 -1.03
CA SER A 169 -2.86 -3.32 -0.10
C SER A 169 -2.70 -3.79 1.32
N LEU A 170 -2.72 -2.85 2.26
CA LEU A 170 -2.80 -3.09 3.71
C LEU A 170 -4.17 -2.67 4.20
N TRP A 171 -4.92 -3.59 4.80
CA TRP A 171 -6.29 -3.37 5.27
C TRP A 171 -6.28 -3.04 6.76
N THR A 172 -7.06 -2.03 7.13
CA THR A 172 -7.23 -1.58 8.51
C THR A 172 -8.70 -1.54 8.89
N ARG A 173 -8.95 -1.74 10.19
CA ARG A 173 -10.27 -2.02 10.77
C ARG A 173 -11.24 -0.84 10.78
N ASP A 174 -10.73 0.38 10.93
CA ASP A 174 -11.56 1.57 11.12
C ASP A 174 -11.04 2.73 10.24
N ALA A 175 -11.82 3.06 9.22
CA ALA A 175 -11.49 4.14 8.29
C ALA A 175 -11.66 5.54 8.87
N THR A 176 -12.30 5.70 10.03
CA THR A 176 -12.54 7.01 10.65
C THR A 176 -11.36 7.48 11.50
N ARG A 177 -10.43 6.59 11.85
CA ARG A 177 -9.22 6.86 12.62
C ARG A 177 -8.10 7.41 11.74
N ASP A 178 -8.23 8.66 11.30
CA ASP A 178 -7.28 9.29 10.38
C ASP A 178 -5.86 9.39 10.97
N ASP A 179 -5.75 9.64 12.28
CA ASP A 179 -4.49 9.64 13.03
C ASP A 179 -3.75 8.30 12.90
N VAL A 180 -4.48 7.21 13.18
CA VAL A 180 -3.97 5.83 13.13
C VAL A 180 -3.62 5.44 11.70
N ASN A 181 -4.55 5.64 10.76
CA ASN A 181 -4.37 5.26 9.37
C ASN A 181 -3.22 6.05 8.72
N LEU A 182 -3.06 7.34 9.06
CA LEU A 182 -1.94 8.15 8.59
C LEU A 182 -0.61 7.58 9.08
N ARG A 183 -0.50 7.25 10.37
CA ARG A 183 0.74 6.68 10.92
C ARG A 183 1.07 5.32 10.32
N ILE A 184 0.08 4.44 10.20
CA ILE A 184 0.23 3.14 9.51
C ILE A 184 0.71 3.36 8.07
N GLY A 185 0.13 4.32 7.34
CA GLY A 185 0.50 4.63 5.96
C GLY A 185 1.93 5.14 5.83
N GLN A 186 2.40 5.96 6.77
CA GLN A 186 3.79 6.45 6.80
C GLN A 186 4.78 5.30 7.02
N ILE A 187 4.50 4.42 7.97
CA ILE A 187 5.31 3.23 8.24
C ILE A 187 5.33 2.31 7.03
N LEU A 188 4.16 2.04 6.43
CA LEU A 188 4.03 1.24 5.22
C LEU A 188 4.90 1.79 4.09
N LYS A 189 4.83 3.10 3.85
CA LYS A 189 5.62 3.77 2.82
C LYS A 189 7.12 3.61 3.06
N GLN A 190 7.57 3.78 4.31
CA GLN A 190 8.96 3.61 4.71
C GLN A 190 9.44 2.17 4.54
N LYS A 191 8.65 1.19 5.01
CA LYS A 191 9.01 -0.25 4.94
C LYS A 191 9.12 -0.76 3.52
N LEU A 192 8.23 -0.32 2.62
CA LEU A 192 8.28 -0.70 1.20
C LEU A 192 9.26 0.17 0.38
N GLY A 193 9.93 1.15 0.99
CA GLY A 193 10.85 2.04 0.28
C GLY A 193 10.19 2.84 -0.85
N ILE A 194 8.91 3.18 -0.71
CA ILE A 194 8.14 3.85 -1.76
C ILE A 194 8.57 5.33 -1.82
N PRO A 195 9.02 5.83 -2.98
CA PRO A 195 9.52 7.20 -3.09
C PRO A 195 8.42 8.25 -2.93
N ASP A 196 8.79 9.47 -2.59
CA ASP A 196 7.85 10.59 -2.45
C ASP A 196 7.19 11.05 -3.74
N THR A 197 7.73 10.62 -4.88
CA THR A 197 7.10 10.79 -6.19
C THR A 197 5.83 9.94 -6.34
N GLU A 198 5.69 8.86 -5.56
CA GLU A 198 4.54 7.97 -5.60
C GLU A 198 3.53 8.32 -4.49
N ILE A 199 2.25 8.36 -4.89
CA ILE A 199 1.14 8.69 -3.99
C ILE A 199 0.45 7.42 -3.54
N LEU A 200 0.59 7.08 -2.26
CA LEU A 200 -0.24 6.11 -1.58
C LEU A 200 -1.63 6.69 -1.34
N ARG A 201 -2.66 5.84 -1.45
CA ARG A 201 -4.05 6.22 -1.29
C ARG A 201 -4.72 5.35 -0.25
N TYR A 202 -5.38 5.98 0.71
CA TYR A 202 -6.27 5.29 1.63
C TYR A 202 -7.70 5.33 1.09
N GLU A 203 -8.28 4.15 0.82
CA GLU A 203 -9.63 3.99 0.26
C GLU A 203 -10.53 3.31 1.30
N VAL A 204 -11.70 3.88 1.55
CA VAL A 204 -12.71 3.26 2.41
C VAL A 204 -13.35 2.08 1.66
N HIS A 205 -13.55 0.94 2.33
CA HIS A 205 -14.10 -0.24 1.68
C HIS A 205 -15.51 -0.01 1.12
N LYS A 206 -16.38 0.64 1.90
CA LYS A 206 -17.75 0.97 1.50
C LYS A 206 -17.82 1.84 0.25
N ASP A 207 -16.92 2.82 0.13
CA ASP A 207 -16.86 3.70 -1.05
C ASP A 207 -16.32 2.95 -2.27
N SER A 208 -15.48 1.93 -2.04
CA SER A 208 -14.90 1.09 -3.08
C SER A 208 -15.87 0.03 -3.61
N SER A 209 -16.84 -0.42 -2.80
CA SER A 209 -17.87 -1.38 -3.24
C SER A 209 -19.02 -0.71 -4.00
N ALA A 210 -19.39 0.52 -3.64
CA ALA A 210 -20.50 1.27 -4.24
C ALA A 210 -20.20 1.93 -5.61
N ARG A 211 -19.14 1.51 -6.32
CA ARG A 211 -18.59 2.27 -7.44
C ARG A 211 -19.46 2.24 -8.71
N THR A 212 -19.74 3.44 -9.24
CA THR A 212 -20.19 3.69 -10.62
C THR A 212 -19.10 4.32 -11.51
N SER A 213 -17.94 4.70 -10.95
CA SER A 213 -16.82 5.36 -11.65
C SER A 213 -15.48 4.60 -11.54
N SER A 214 -14.62 4.81 -12.54
CA SER A 214 -13.28 4.21 -12.68
C SER A 214 -12.24 4.69 -11.66
N THR A 215 -12.54 5.69 -10.82
CA THR A 215 -11.67 6.15 -9.72
C THR A 215 -12.43 6.31 -8.39
N VAL A 216 -11.89 5.77 -7.29
CA VAL A 216 -12.41 6.01 -5.91
C VAL A 216 -11.76 7.28 -5.38
N LYS A 217 -12.54 8.16 -4.73
CA LYS A 217 -11.97 9.32 -4.04
C LYS A 217 -11.22 8.83 -2.80
N PRO A 218 -9.89 9.02 -2.70
CA PRO A 218 -9.15 8.63 -1.52
C PRO A 218 -9.55 9.51 -0.33
N ARG A 219 -9.58 8.91 0.86
CA ARG A 219 -9.78 9.62 2.13
C ARG A 219 -8.49 10.30 2.60
N ILE A 220 -7.36 9.59 2.47
CA ILE A 220 -6.02 10.08 2.82
C ILE A 220 -5.09 9.82 1.62
N CYS A 221 -4.16 10.73 1.38
CA CYS A 221 -3.07 10.57 0.40
C CYS A 221 -1.71 10.77 1.09
N LEU A 222 -0.71 9.98 0.71
CA LEU A 222 0.67 10.11 1.19
C LEU A 222 1.65 10.13 -0.01
N PRO A 223 2.41 11.21 -0.23
CA PRO A 223 2.44 12.44 0.57
C PRO A 223 1.13 13.23 0.44
N ALA A 224 0.81 14.04 1.45
CA ALA A 224 -0.33 14.93 1.39
C ALA A 224 -0.11 15.97 0.26
N LYS A 225 -1.18 16.36 -0.45
CA LYS A 225 -1.08 17.50 -1.37
C LYS A 225 -0.80 18.74 -0.55
N GLU A 226 0.26 19.48 -0.87
CA GLU A 226 0.46 20.81 -0.32
C GLU A 226 -0.78 21.67 -0.61
N PRO A 227 -1.26 22.45 0.37
CA PRO A 227 -2.34 23.39 0.13
C PRO A 227 -1.89 24.37 -0.95
N ALA A 228 -2.70 24.53 -2.00
CA ALA A 228 -2.44 25.52 -3.03
C ALA A 228 -2.26 26.91 -2.38
N PRO A 229 -1.28 27.73 -2.80
CA PRO A 229 -1.08 29.05 -2.24
C PRO A 229 -2.39 29.84 -2.34
N ALA A 230 -2.84 30.40 -1.21
CA ALA A 230 -4.04 31.21 -1.15
C ALA A 230 -3.90 32.35 -2.16
N LYS A 231 -4.78 32.39 -3.16
CA LYS A 231 -4.88 33.56 -4.05
C LYS A 231 -5.35 34.73 -3.20
N GLU A 232 -4.43 35.62 -2.88
CA GLU A 232 -4.73 36.90 -2.26
C GLU A 232 -5.76 37.62 -3.13
N LYS A 233 -6.98 37.81 -2.61
CA LYS A 233 -7.97 38.69 -3.23
C LYS A 233 -7.43 40.11 -3.08
N VAL A 234 -6.82 40.63 -4.14
CA VAL A 234 -6.56 42.07 -4.27
C VAL A 234 -7.92 42.77 -4.25
N ALA A 235 -8.21 43.43 -3.14
CA ALA A 235 -9.38 44.25 -2.96
C ALA A 235 -9.13 45.63 -3.59
N GLY A 236 -9.94 45.97 -4.60
CA GLY A 236 -10.46 47.32 -4.81
C GLY A 236 -9.57 48.32 -5.55
N SER A 237 -10.01 48.69 -6.75
CA SER A 237 -10.21 50.11 -7.08
C SER A 237 -11.23 50.24 -8.22
N SER A 238 -12.44 50.68 -7.88
CA SER A 238 -13.41 51.22 -8.84
C SER A 238 -13.10 52.70 -9.06
N PRO A 239 -13.13 53.25 -10.30
CA PRO A 239 -13.14 54.69 -10.49
C PRO A 239 -14.59 55.20 -10.44
N SER A 240 -14.82 56.14 -9.52
CA SER A 240 -16.04 56.93 -9.38
C SER A 240 -16.13 58.02 -10.46
N THR A 241 -17.33 58.17 -11.01
CA THR A 241 -17.82 59.25 -11.87
C THR A 241 -17.72 60.62 -11.19
N ALA A 242 -17.31 61.65 -11.95
CA ALA A 242 -17.51 63.05 -11.58
C ALA A 242 -17.93 63.87 -12.81
N THR A 243 -19.05 64.57 -12.66
CA THR A 243 -19.71 65.45 -13.63
C THR A 243 -19.48 66.90 -13.20
N ALA A 244 -19.37 67.81 -14.18
CA ALA A 244 -19.88 69.20 -14.23
C ALA A 244 -18.85 70.28 -14.61
N GLY A 245 -19.26 71.16 -15.54
CA GLY A 245 -18.75 72.55 -15.64
C GLY A 245 -18.50 73.11 -17.06
N SER A 246 -19.54 73.61 -17.72
CA SER A 246 -19.47 74.74 -18.69
C SER A 246 -19.59 76.07 -17.90
N PRO A 247 -19.24 77.30 -18.40
CA PRO A 247 -19.51 77.80 -19.76
C PRO A 247 -18.62 78.93 -20.38
N THR A 248 -18.98 79.28 -21.63
CA THR A 248 -19.00 80.61 -22.34
C THR A 248 -17.77 81.27 -23.00
N HIS A 249 -17.91 81.41 -24.34
CA HIS A 249 -17.74 82.57 -25.25
C HIS A 249 -16.43 83.38 -25.40
N GLY A 250 -15.97 83.51 -26.66
CA GLY A 250 -15.03 84.54 -27.13
C GLY A 250 -14.83 84.51 -28.65
N THR A 251 -15.03 85.65 -29.30
CA THR A 251 -15.29 85.95 -30.73
C THR A 251 -14.07 85.88 -31.69
N THR A 252 -14.39 85.75 -32.99
CA THR A 252 -13.62 85.87 -34.27
C THR A 252 -12.76 87.15 -34.42
N PRO A 253 -11.81 87.28 -35.40
CA PRO A 253 -12.11 87.37 -36.86
C PRO A 253 -11.06 86.83 -37.89
N THR A 254 -11.52 86.82 -39.15
CA THR A 254 -10.92 86.57 -40.49
C THR A 254 -9.70 87.48 -40.81
N THR A 255 -8.74 87.26 -41.73
CA THR A 255 -8.66 86.87 -43.17
C THR A 255 -7.15 87.00 -43.60
N PRO A 256 -6.70 87.00 -44.89
CA PRO A 256 -6.82 86.09 -46.04
C PRO A 256 -5.44 85.58 -46.59
N THR A 257 -5.55 84.77 -47.65
CA THR A 257 -4.58 84.18 -48.60
C THR A 257 -3.58 85.14 -49.26
N PRO A 258 -2.57 84.60 -49.97
CA PRO A 258 -2.64 84.55 -51.44
C PRO A 258 -2.71 83.12 -52.03
#